data_AF-A0A1V2QUN1-F1
#
_entry.id   AF-A0A1V2QUN1-F1
#
_cell.length_a   1.000
_cell.length_b   1.000
_cell.length_c   1.000
_cell.angle_alpha   90.00
_cell.angle_beta   90.00
_cell.angle_gamma   90.00
#
_symmetry.space_group_name_H-M   'P 1'
#
loop_
_entity.id
_entity.type
_entity.pdbx_description
1 polymer ?
#
loop_
_entity_poly.entity_id
_entity_poly.type
_entity_poly.pdbx_seq_one_letter_code
_entity_poly.pdbx_strand_id
1 'polypeptide(L)'
;MFTAPQALAQPVVQPQALGSLYALSANKDAVWEWQGGQEWRKVGGPAADLYAGSAGVFATSPVNGDIFRYNGTPNDWTKVGGPGTTFAMSGRHLYGLSPNRSSVWEWQSGETWKQVWGPAHWIYGSTVGLFATAPGNGDIFRFNNTSWSKVGGPGKTFVANNSGLYGLRPDGSSVWHWTGGESWEYIGGAAGWLAGGAGALLATNPNSGDIFRWSGTGTDWYKIGGPGADFRVAANNRIFGLTPNKSGVWMHSSGETWVNVGGPAAAIAAV
;
A
#
# COMPACT_ATOMS: atom_id res chain seq x y z
N MET A 1 -48.27 31.70 -10.84
CA MET A 1 -47.77 30.35 -10.48
C MET A 1 -46.35 30.24 -11.00
N PHE A 2 -45.36 30.47 -10.14
CA PHE A 2 -43.95 30.33 -10.48
C PHE A 2 -43.48 28.96 -10.00
N THR A 3 -43.06 28.12 -10.93
CA THR A 3 -42.41 26.83 -10.68
C THR A 3 -41.08 27.07 -10.00
N ALA A 4 -40.86 26.45 -8.84
CA ALA A 4 -39.57 26.46 -8.17
C ALA A 4 -38.52 25.75 -9.05
N PRO A 5 -37.28 26.24 -9.13
CA PRO A 5 -36.22 25.55 -9.85
C PRO A 5 -35.90 24.22 -9.15
N GLN A 6 -35.86 23.14 -9.93
CA GLN A 6 -35.29 21.87 -9.49
C GLN A 6 -33.81 22.08 -9.16
N ALA A 7 -33.46 21.92 -7.89
CA ALA A 7 -32.07 21.82 -7.47
C ALA A 7 -31.48 20.55 -8.12
N LEU A 8 -30.62 20.73 -9.13
CA LEU A 8 -29.75 19.67 -9.59
C LEU A 8 -28.86 19.30 -8.41
N ALA A 9 -29.04 18.08 -7.87
CA ALA A 9 -28.15 17.52 -6.88
C ALA A 9 -26.73 17.55 -7.45
N GLN A 10 -25.87 18.39 -6.88
CA GLN A 10 -24.45 18.38 -7.19
C GLN A 10 -23.93 16.98 -6.84
N PRO A 11 -23.06 16.37 -7.67
CA PRO A 11 -22.42 15.12 -7.29
C PRO A 11 -21.68 15.37 -5.98
N VAL A 12 -22.15 14.72 -4.91
CA VAL A 12 -21.50 14.75 -3.62
C VAL A 12 -20.09 14.24 -3.86
N VAL A 13 -19.08 15.09 -3.62
CA VAL A 13 -17.70 14.65 -3.46
C VAL A 13 -17.73 13.68 -2.28
N GLN A 14 -17.85 12.39 -2.56
CA GLN A 14 -17.80 11.39 -1.50
C GLN A 14 -16.36 11.39 -0.99
N PRO A 15 -16.11 11.76 0.29
CA PRO A 15 -14.82 11.48 0.88
C PRO A 15 -14.55 9.98 0.70
N GLN A 16 -13.35 9.63 0.20
CA GLN A 16 -13.00 8.25 -0.08
C GLN A 16 -13.30 7.40 1.15
N ALA A 17 -14.19 6.42 1.01
CA ALA A 17 -14.66 5.64 2.14
C ALA A 17 -13.50 4.83 2.72
N LEU A 18 -13.39 4.82 4.05
CA LEU A 18 -12.47 3.92 4.75
C LEU A 18 -12.82 2.47 4.36
N GLY A 19 -11.85 1.69 3.89
CA GLY A 19 -12.11 0.34 3.40
C GLY A 19 -12.35 0.21 1.90
N SER A 20 -12.17 1.30 1.12
CA SER A 20 -12.24 1.25 -0.35
C SER A 20 -11.10 0.41 -0.94
N LEU A 21 -11.42 -0.34 -1.98
CA LEU A 21 -10.48 -1.12 -2.77
C LEU A 21 -10.44 -0.59 -4.20
N TYR A 22 -9.23 -0.49 -4.74
CA TYR A 22 -8.99 -0.11 -6.11
C TYR A 22 -8.21 -1.21 -6.82
N ALA A 23 -8.48 -1.39 -8.11
CA ALA A 23 -7.85 -2.40 -8.94
C ALA A 23 -7.39 -1.79 -10.26
N LEU A 24 -6.21 -2.20 -10.72
CA LEU A 24 -5.74 -1.96 -12.08
C LEU A 24 -6.22 -3.11 -12.97
N SER A 25 -6.85 -2.82 -14.10
CA SER A 25 -7.28 -3.84 -15.06
C SER A 25 -6.13 -4.72 -15.51
N ALA A 26 -6.43 -5.95 -15.94
CA ALA A 26 -5.40 -6.92 -16.33
C ALA A 26 -4.44 -6.41 -17.43
N ASN A 27 -4.97 -5.64 -18.37
CA ASN A 27 -4.23 -4.97 -19.46
C ASN A 27 -3.78 -3.53 -19.09
N LYS A 28 -4.00 -3.09 -17.84
CA LYS A 28 -3.58 -1.79 -17.30
C LYS A 28 -4.20 -0.55 -17.99
N ASP A 29 -5.31 -0.73 -18.69
CA ASP A 29 -6.03 0.35 -19.40
C ASP A 29 -7.04 1.11 -18.54
N ALA A 30 -7.33 0.63 -17.33
CA ALA A 30 -8.38 1.16 -16.46
C ALA A 30 -8.05 0.98 -14.99
N VAL A 31 -8.38 2.00 -14.20
CA VAL A 31 -8.43 1.95 -12.75
C VAL A 31 -9.89 1.84 -12.34
N TRP A 32 -10.18 0.87 -11.47
CA TRP A 32 -11.51 0.56 -10.96
C TRP A 32 -11.59 0.77 -9.45
N GLU A 33 -12.73 1.24 -8.97
CA GLU A 33 -13.07 1.39 -7.56
C GLU A 33 -14.19 0.42 -7.21
N TRP A 34 -13.96 -0.41 -6.19
CA TRP A 34 -14.93 -1.38 -5.69
C TRP A 34 -16.09 -0.69 -4.98
N GLN A 35 -17.33 -1.04 -5.34
CA GLN A 35 -18.55 -0.46 -4.77
C GLN A 35 -19.23 -1.39 -3.75
N GLY A 36 -18.76 -2.64 -3.63
CA GLY A 36 -19.37 -3.67 -2.80
C GLY A 36 -19.72 -4.93 -3.61
N GLY A 37 -19.71 -6.10 -2.97
CA GLY A 37 -20.00 -7.37 -3.65
C GLY A 37 -19.07 -7.59 -4.86
N GLN A 38 -19.66 -7.78 -6.04
CA GLN A 38 -18.93 -7.87 -7.32
C GLN A 38 -19.04 -6.59 -8.18
N GLU A 39 -19.53 -5.49 -7.60
CA GLU A 39 -19.72 -4.23 -8.33
C GLU A 39 -18.46 -3.35 -8.30
N TRP A 40 -18.10 -2.83 -9.47
CA TRP A 40 -16.95 -1.97 -9.68
C TRP A 40 -17.31 -0.80 -10.58
N ARG A 41 -16.74 0.38 -10.29
CA ARG A 41 -16.89 1.58 -11.09
C ARG A 41 -15.55 1.98 -11.69
N LYS A 42 -15.49 2.25 -12.99
CA LYS A 42 -14.28 2.78 -13.63
C LYS A 42 -14.06 4.20 -13.12
N VAL A 43 -12.86 4.48 -12.61
CA VAL A 43 -12.49 5.79 -12.07
C VAL A 43 -11.34 6.45 -12.83
N GLY A 44 -10.68 5.75 -13.74
CA GLY A 44 -9.64 6.34 -14.59
C GLY A 44 -8.89 5.32 -15.43
N GLY A 45 -7.66 5.67 -15.80
CA GLY A 45 -6.75 4.87 -16.62
C GLY A 45 -6.45 5.50 -17.98
N PRO A 46 -5.40 5.04 -18.69
CA PRO A 46 -4.51 3.92 -18.35
C PRO A 46 -3.51 4.28 -17.24
N ALA A 47 -2.98 3.27 -16.52
CA ALA A 47 -2.05 3.46 -15.41
C ALA A 47 -0.99 2.36 -15.34
N ALA A 48 0.26 2.68 -14.99
CA ALA A 48 1.33 1.70 -14.83
C ALA A 48 1.22 0.98 -13.48
N ASP A 49 1.10 1.75 -12.40
CA ASP A 49 1.01 1.30 -11.02
C ASP A 49 -0.06 2.08 -10.24
N LEU A 50 -0.47 1.53 -9.11
CA LEU A 50 -1.54 2.03 -8.26
C LEU A 50 -1.11 2.03 -6.79
N TYR A 51 -1.31 3.16 -6.12
CA TYR A 51 -0.96 3.37 -4.72
C TYR A 51 -2.18 3.93 -4.00
N ALA A 52 -2.56 3.33 -2.88
CA ALA A 52 -3.70 3.78 -2.08
C ALA A 52 -3.35 3.73 -0.59
N GLY A 53 -3.90 4.68 0.16
CA GLY A 53 -3.72 4.78 1.60
C GLY A 53 -4.26 6.12 2.12
N SER A 54 -3.85 6.51 3.32
CA SER A 54 -4.39 7.70 4.01
C SER A 54 -4.06 9.05 3.35
N ALA A 55 -3.10 9.11 2.43
CA ALA A 55 -2.84 10.32 1.63
C ALA A 55 -3.78 10.45 0.40
N GLY A 56 -4.49 9.38 0.07
CA GLY A 56 -5.40 9.29 -1.07
C GLY A 56 -5.04 8.13 -2.01
N VAL A 57 -5.58 8.20 -3.23
CA VAL A 57 -5.30 7.22 -4.29
C VAL A 57 -4.51 7.90 -5.40
N PHE A 58 -3.45 7.22 -5.82
CA PHE A 58 -2.51 7.72 -6.81
C PHE A 58 -2.21 6.64 -7.84
N ALA A 59 -1.94 7.07 -9.06
CA ALA A 59 -1.57 6.21 -10.16
C ALA A 59 -0.42 6.82 -10.95
N THR A 60 0.45 5.99 -11.50
CA THR A 60 1.53 6.43 -12.38
C THR A 60 1.12 6.30 -13.84
N SER A 61 1.55 7.22 -14.67
CA SER A 61 1.34 7.17 -16.13
C SER A 61 2.19 6.04 -16.75
N PRO A 62 1.61 5.18 -17.61
CA PRO A 62 2.37 4.15 -18.30
C PRO A 62 3.30 4.69 -19.39
N VAL A 63 3.15 5.98 -19.76
CA VAL A 63 3.92 6.61 -20.84
C VAL A 63 5.22 7.20 -20.32
N ASN A 64 5.18 7.88 -19.18
CA ASN A 64 6.30 8.68 -18.67
C ASN A 64 6.55 8.51 -17.16
N GLY A 65 5.73 7.73 -16.46
CA GLY A 65 5.86 7.49 -15.03
C GLY A 65 5.37 8.63 -14.13
N ASP A 66 4.87 9.75 -14.68
CA ASP A 66 4.31 10.86 -13.91
C ASP A 66 3.23 10.36 -12.93
N ILE A 67 3.19 10.91 -11.72
CA ILE A 67 2.23 10.53 -10.69
C ILE A 67 1.02 11.45 -10.67
N PHE A 68 -0.16 10.86 -10.60
CA PHE A 68 -1.45 11.53 -10.57
C PHE A 68 -2.21 11.15 -9.30
N ARG A 69 -2.94 12.11 -8.73
CA ARG A 69 -3.83 11.92 -7.58
C ARG A 69 -5.29 11.88 -8.05
N TYR A 70 -6.05 10.91 -7.56
CA TYR A 70 -7.49 10.85 -7.78
C TYR A 70 -8.21 11.91 -6.94
N ASN A 71 -9.14 12.65 -7.56
CA ASN A 71 -9.88 13.73 -6.91
C ASN A 71 -11.21 13.27 -6.28
N GLY A 72 -11.55 11.98 -6.38
CA GLY A 72 -12.75 11.40 -5.78
C GLY A 72 -13.95 11.27 -6.72
N THR A 73 -13.84 11.79 -7.96
CA THR A 73 -14.88 11.69 -8.99
C THR A 73 -14.35 10.92 -10.20
N PRO A 74 -15.13 10.03 -10.85
CA PRO A 74 -14.65 9.25 -11.98
C PRO A 74 -13.99 10.09 -13.09
N ASN A 75 -12.82 9.64 -13.54
CA ASN A 75 -11.95 10.27 -14.53
C ASN A 75 -11.38 11.65 -14.14
N ASP A 76 -11.49 12.04 -12.87
CA ASP A 76 -10.90 13.28 -12.35
C ASP A 76 -9.59 12.99 -11.60
N TRP A 77 -8.48 13.29 -12.26
CA TRP A 77 -7.12 13.07 -11.77
C TRP A 77 -6.24 14.29 -12.02
N THR A 78 -5.48 14.69 -11.01
CA THR A 78 -4.54 15.82 -11.10
C THR A 78 -3.12 15.31 -11.10
N LYS A 79 -2.26 15.77 -12.02
CA LYS A 79 -0.82 15.50 -11.97
C LYS A 79 -0.25 16.14 -10.71
N VAL A 80 0.50 15.35 -9.92
CA VAL A 80 1.12 15.81 -8.68
C VAL A 80 2.63 15.67 -8.67
N GLY A 81 3.24 15.14 -9.72
CA GLY A 81 4.69 15.06 -9.83
C GLY A 81 5.17 14.27 -11.04
N GLY A 82 6.50 14.22 -11.16
CA GLY A 82 7.20 13.43 -12.16
C GLY A 82 7.37 11.96 -11.78
N PRO A 83 8.14 11.20 -12.57
CA PRO A 83 8.41 9.79 -12.29
C PRO A 83 9.21 9.59 -11.00
N GLY A 84 8.93 8.48 -10.35
CA GLY A 84 9.71 7.94 -9.23
C GLY A 84 9.90 6.45 -9.40
N THR A 85 10.90 5.88 -8.74
CA THR A 85 11.10 4.41 -8.74
C THR A 85 9.99 3.72 -7.94
N THR A 86 9.56 4.33 -6.85
CA THR A 86 8.44 3.87 -6.02
C THR A 86 7.90 5.05 -5.21
N PHE A 87 6.66 4.90 -4.73
CA PHE A 87 6.01 5.85 -3.84
C PHE A 87 5.55 5.15 -2.56
N ALA A 88 5.53 5.89 -1.46
CA ALA A 88 5.06 5.40 -0.16
C ALA A 88 4.28 6.49 0.57
N MET A 89 3.37 6.10 1.45
CA MET A 89 2.55 7.04 2.23
C MET A 89 2.80 6.87 3.71
N SER A 90 3.03 7.98 4.42
CA SER A 90 3.09 7.98 5.89
C SER A 90 2.09 9.00 6.43
N GLY A 91 1.03 8.52 7.08
CA GLY A 91 -0.11 9.36 7.41
C GLY A 91 -0.72 10.00 6.16
N ARG A 92 -0.90 11.32 6.16
CA ARG A 92 -1.44 12.07 5.00
C ARG A 92 -0.37 12.51 3.99
N HIS A 93 0.89 12.11 4.21
CA HIS A 93 2.03 12.53 3.38
C HIS A 93 2.31 11.46 2.32
N LEU A 94 2.66 11.93 1.12
CA LEU A 94 3.15 11.10 0.02
C LEU A 94 4.65 11.35 -0.15
N TYR A 95 5.40 10.26 -0.27
CA TYR A 95 6.83 10.29 -0.52
C TYR A 95 7.17 9.54 -1.80
N GLY A 96 8.17 10.05 -2.51
CA GLY A 96 8.68 9.46 -3.75
C GLY A 96 10.18 9.23 -3.67
N LEU A 97 10.63 8.07 -4.15
CA LEU A 97 12.04 7.81 -4.41
C LEU A 97 12.35 8.21 -5.84
N SER A 98 13.35 9.06 -6.05
CA SER A 98 13.72 9.53 -7.39
C SER A 98 14.02 8.35 -8.35
N PRO A 99 13.89 8.52 -9.69
CA PRO A 99 14.11 7.44 -10.66
C PRO A 99 15.51 6.82 -10.59
N ASN A 100 16.51 7.63 -10.24
CA ASN A 100 17.90 7.21 -10.04
C ASN A 100 18.22 6.83 -8.58
N ARG A 101 17.21 6.82 -7.70
CA ARG A 101 17.32 6.45 -6.27
C ARG A 101 18.28 7.31 -5.44
N SER A 102 18.65 8.49 -5.93
CA SER A 102 19.59 9.39 -5.26
C SER A 102 18.97 10.21 -4.13
N SER A 103 17.63 10.25 -4.04
CA SER A 103 16.93 11.15 -3.11
C SER A 103 15.50 10.71 -2.82
N VAL A 104 15.06 10.94 -1.58
CA VAL A 104 13.66 10.79 -1.17
C VAL A 104 13.04 12.17 -1.05
N TRP A 105 11.83 12.30 -1.60
CA TRP A 105 11.09 13.56 -1.69
C TRP A 105 9.73 13.42 -1.03
N GLU A 106 9.26 14.49 -0.41
CA GLU A 106 7.92 14.63 0.17
C GLU A 106 7.08 15.57 -0.69
N TRP A 107 5.90 15.10 -1.10
CA TRP A 107 4.93 15.91 -1.81
C TRP A 107 4.36 17.00 -0.89
N GLN A 108 4.34 18.24 -1.37
CA GLN A 108 3.79 19.38 -0.62
C GLN A 108 2.40 19.74 -1.13
N SER A 109 2.30 20.16 -2.40
CA SER A 109 1.05 20.53 -3.06
C SER A 109 1.29 20.70 -4.56
N GLY A 110 0.24 20.52 -5.38
CA GLY A 110 0.37 20.58 -6.84
C GLY A 110 1.47 19.65 -7.33
N GLU A 111 2.43 20.16 -8.11
CA GLU A 111 3.63 19.44 -8.53
C GLU A 111 4.88 19.79 -7.68
N THR A 112 4.69 20.38 -6.50
CA THR A 112 5.80 20.80 -5.62
C THR A 112 6.21 19.67 -4.68
N TRP A 113 7.51 19.39 -4.65
CA TRP A 113 8.13 18.39 -3.78
C TRP A 113 9.31 18.98 -3.03
N LYS A 114 9.54 18.49 -1.81
CA LYS A 114 10.67 18.87 -0.96
C LYS A 114 11.55 17.66 -0.71
N GLN A 115 12.85 17.77 -0.95
CA GLN A 115 13.79 16.69 -0.62
C GLN A 115 13.87 16.52 0.90
N VAL A 116 13.73 15.29 1.37
CA VAL A 116 13.80 14.93 2.80
C VAL A 116 14.95 13.96 3.12
N TRP A 117 15.56 13.35 2.10
CA TRP A 117 16.70 12.45 2.27
C TRP A 117 17.60 12.36 1.03
N GLY A 118 18.78 11.78 1.24
CA GLY A 118 19.69 11.35 0.19
C GLY A 118 19.34 9.96 -0.38
N PRO A 119 20.35 9.21 -0.84
CA PRO A 119 20.13 7.94 -1.52
C PRO A 119 19.44 6.88 -0.66
N ALA A 120 18.53 6.12 -1.28
CA ALA A 120 17.84 5.00 -0.65
C ALA A 120 17.67 3.85 -1.65
N HIS A 121 17.73 2.60 -1.19
CA HIS A 121 17.33 1.47 -2.01
C HIS A 121 15.81 1.44 -2.15
N TRP A 122 15.08 1.41 -1.04
CA TRP A 122 13.61 1.45 -0.96
C TRP A 122 13.08 2.41 0.11
N ILE A 123 11.80 2.76 -0.03
CA ILE A 123 11.03 3.52 0.95
C ILE A 123 9.77 2.77 1.35
N TYR A 124 9.39 2.88 2.62
CA TYR A 124 8.23 2.23 3.23
C TYR A 124 7.49 3.24 4.09
N GLY A 125 6.17 3.28 3.97
CA GLY A 125 5.34 4.26 4.68
C GLY A 125 4.21 3.60 5.43
N SER A 126 3.85 4.19 6.57
CA SER A 126 2.72 3.78 7.42
C SER A 126 2.31 4.94 8.33
N THR A 127 1.30 4.77 9.19
CA THR A 127 1.02 5.80 10.21
C THR A 127 2.10 5.88 11.29
N VAL A 128 2.97 4.88 11.48
CA VAL A 128 4.05 4.94 12.47
C VAL A 128 5.32 5.64 11.96
N GLY A 129 5.37 5.94 10.65
CA GLY A 129 6.42 6.76 10.05
C GLY A 129 6.80 6.34 8.63
N LEU A 130 7.72 7.12 8.07
CA LEU A 130 8.45 6.83 6.84
C LEU A 130 9.78 6.15 7.18
N PHE A 131 10.10 5.11 6.42
CA PHE A 131 11.34 4.36 6.53
C PHE A 131 12.01 4.24 5.17
N ALA A 132 13.33 4.08 5.17
CA ALA A 132 14.11 3.89 3.95
C ALA A 132 15.27 2.94 4.21
N THR A 133 15.59 2.09 3.23
CA THR A 133 16.78 1.25 3.29
C THR A 133 17.96 1.94 2.60
N ALA A 134 19.16 1.82 3.17
CA ALA A 134 20.37 2.34 2.57
C ALA A 134 20.81 1.47 1.37
N PRO A 135 21.26 2.07 0.24
CA PRO A 135 21.60 1.35 -0.98
C PRO A 135 22.81 0.41 -0.88
N GLY A 136 23.71 0.63 0.07
CA GLY A 136 24.95 -0.14 0.17
C GLY A 136 24.85 -1.41 1.02
N ASN A 137 24.17 -1.32 2.17
CA ASN A 137 24.18 -2.40 3.18
C ASN A 137 22.78 -2.88 3.59
N GLY A 138 21.70 -2.24 3.11
CA GLY A 138 20.34 -2.61 3.46
C GLY A 138 19.90 -2.21 4.87
N ASP A 139 20.70 -1.41 5.58
CA ASP A 139 20.29 -0.82 6.87
C ASP A 139 18.99 -0.02 6.69
N ILE A 140 18.07 -0.13 7.64
CA ILE A 140 16.81 0.61 7.63
C ILE A 140 16.90 1.82 8.55
N PHE A 141 16.42 2.95 8.05
CA PHE A 141 16.37 4.23 8.76
C PHE A 141 14.92 4.70 8.86
N ARG A 142 14.59 5.35 9.98
CA ARG A 142 13.29 6.00 10.21
C ARG A 142 13.43 7.51 10.09
N PHE A 143 12.49 8.15 9.40
CA PHE A 143 12.38 9.60 9.33
C PHE A 143 11.54 10.14 10.51
N ASN A 144 12.10 11.07 11.27
CA ASN A 144 11.44 11.76 12.38
C ASN A 144 11.05 13.19 12.01
N ASN A 145 10.57 13.41 10.78
CA ASN A 145 10.19 14.70 10.16
C ASN A 145 11.33 15.70 9.90
N THR A 146 12.45 15.62 10.63
CA THR A 146 13.61 16.51 10.45
C THR A 146 14.91 15.76 10.23
N SER A 147 15.01 14.53 10.74
CA SER A 147 16.23 13.73 10.69
C SER A 147 15.92 12.25 10.47
N TRP A 148 16.95 11.51 10.09
CA TRP A 148 16.87 10.07 9.93
C TRP A 148 17.76 9.38 10.96
N SER A 149 17.23 8.36 11.60
CA SER A 149 17.93 7.52 12.57
C SER A 149 17.93 6.08 12.10
N LYS A 150 19.07 5.39 12.18
CA LYS A 150 19.15 3.95 11.93
C LYS A 150 18.24 3.24 12.94
N VAL A 151 17.47 2.27 12.44
CA VAL A 151 16.58 1.44 13.26
C VAL A 151 16.84 -0.06 13.10
N GLY A 152 17.84 -0.45 12.30
CA GLY A 152 18.31 -1.84 12.19
C GLY A 152 18.71 -2.23 10.78
N GLY A 153 18.55 -3.50 10.44
CA GLY A 153 18.86 -4.09 9.14
C GLY A 153 20.17 -4.90 9.12
N PRO A 154 20.48 -5.57 7.99
CA PRO A 154 19.66 -5.68 6.77
C PRO A 154 18.46 -6.62 6.91
N GLY A 155 17.47 -6.45 6.03
CA GLY A 155 16.33 -7.34 5.87
C GLY A 155 16.11 -7.69 4.39
N LYS A 156 15.49 -8.85 4.12
CA LYS A 156 15.02 -9.25 2.78
C LYS A 156 13.90 -8.33 2.30
N THR A 157 12.99 -7.97 3.20
CA THR A 157 11.95 -6.96 2.99
C THR A 157 11.52 -6.39 4.33
N PHE A 158 10.90 -5.21 4.27
CA PHE A 158 10.29 -4.56 5.41
C PHE A 158 8.84 -4.20 5.09
N VAL A 159 8.01 -4.16 6.13
CA VAL A 159 6.63 -3.71 6.05
C VAL A 159 6.36 -2.84 7.26
N ALA A 160 5.71 -1.70 7.04
CA ALA A 160 5.21 -0.87 8.13
C ALA A 160 3.68 -0.82 8.05
N ASN A 161 3.02 -0.87 9.20
CA ASN A 161 1.57 -0.72 9.33
C ASN A 161 1.25 0.23 10.50
N ASN A 162 -0.01 0.29 10.93
CA ASN A 162 -0.40 1.22 12.00
C ASN A 162 0.07 0.81 13.40
N SER A 163 0.60 -0.39 13.55
CA SER A 163 1.08 -0.97 14.81
C SER A 163 2.59 -0.97 14.93
N GLY A 164 3.33 -1.02 13.82
CA GLY A 164 4.78 -1.04 13.88
C GLY A 164 5.49 -1.23 12.55
N LEU A 165 6.81 -1.40 12.66
CA LEU A 165 7.71 -1.79 11.58
C LEU A 165 8.12 -3.24 11.77
N TYR A 166 8.08 -4.01 10.68
CA TYR A 166 8.40 -5.43 10.67
C TYR A 166 9.40 -5.73 9.57
N GLY A 167 10.26 -6.70 9.83
CA GLY A 167 11.35 -7.10 8.93
C GLY A 167 11.36 -8.60 8.73
N LEU A 168 11.58 -9.02 7.49
CA LEU A 168 11.95 -10.40 7.17
C LEU A 168 13.47 -10.46 7.08
N ARG A 169 14.09 -11.39 7.80
CA ARG A 169 15.55 -11.61 7.78
C ARG A 169 16.05 -11.83 6.34
N PRO A 170 17.31 -11.47 5.98
CA PRO A 170 17.82 -11.59 4.60
C PRO A 170 17.67 -13.00 3.98
N ASP A 171 17.81 -14.05 4.79
CA ASP A 171 17.63 -15.46 4.39
C ASP A 171 16.16 -15.90 4.34
N GLY A 172 15.22 -15.06 4.74
CA GLY A 172 13.79 -15.37 4.82
C GLY A 172 13.40 -16.28 5.97
N SER A 173 14.29 -16.57 6.93
CA SER A 173 14.07 -17.61 7.95
C SER A 173 13.20 -17.17 9.13
N SER A 174 13.00 -15.86 9.31
CA SER A 174 12.31 -15.31 10.49
C SER A 174 11.78 -13.91 10.28
N VAL A 175 10.64 -13.61 10.90
CA VAL A 175 9.98 -12.31 10.95
C VAL A 175 10.24 -11.66 12.31
N TRP A 176 10.57 -10.37 12.28
CA TRP A 176 10.92 -9.57 13.45
C TRP A 176 10.09 -8.29 13.52
N HIS A 177 9.80 -7.84 14.74
CA HIS A 177 9.09 -6.60 15.04
C HIS A 177 10.05 -5.59 15.69
N TRP A 178 10.07 -4.36 15.19
CA TRP A 178 10.90 -3.29 15.73
C TRP A 178 10.32 -2.74 17.04
N THR A 179 11.11 -2.72 18.10
CA THR A 179 10.69 -2.28 19.45
C THR A 179 11.28 -0.95 19.89
N GLY A 180 12.14 -0.34 19.07
CA GLY A 180 12.71 0.99 19.32
C GLY A 180 14.24 1.02 19.23
N GLY A 181 14.79 2.18 18.86
CA GLY A 181 16.22 2.30 18.57
C GLY A 181 16.62 1.32 17.46
N GLU A 182 17.64 0.49 17.70
CA GLU A 182 18.02 -0.63 16.83
C GLU A 182 17.55 -1.99 17.38
N SER A 183 16.59 -2.01 18.31
CA SER A 183 16.10 -3.23 18.95
C SER A 183 14.93 -3.85 18.17
N TRP A 184 14.95 -5.18 18.08
CA TRP A 184 13.93 -5.98 17.40
C TRP A 184 13.62 -7.22 18.23
N GLU A 185 12.37 -7.65 18.19
CA GLU A 185 11.92 -8.91 18.81
C GLU A 185 11.50 -9.92 17.74
N TYR A 186 11.78 -11.19 18.01
CA TYR A 186 11.36 -12.29 17.13
C TYR A 186 9.87 -12.52 17.27
N ILE A 187 9.15 -12.55 16.14
CA ILE A 187 7.69 -12.76 16.13
C ILE A 187 7.24 -13.90 15.23
N GLY A 188 8.12 -14.56 14.48
CA GLY A 188 7.70 -15.68 13.64
C GLY A 188 8.81 -16.30 12.80
N GLY A 189 8.53 -17.50 12.29
CA GLY A 189 9.44 -18.29 11.47
C GLY A 189 9.52 -17.82 10.02
N ALA A 190 9.86 -18.75 9.12
CA ALA A 190 10.13 -18.43 7.72
C ALA A 190 8.90 -17.89 6.97
N ALA A 191 9.13 -16.91 6.10
CA ALA A 191 8.10 -16.29 5.27
C ALA A 191 8.60 -16.08 3.83
N GLY A 192 7.70 -16.18 2.87
CA GLY A 192 7.95 -15.82 1.48
C GLY A 192 8.11 -14.31 1.34
N TRP A 193 7.08 -13.58 1.78
CA TRP A 193 7.02 -12.12 1.80
C TRP A 193 6.03 -11.64 2.88
N LEU A 194 6.02 -10.33 3.14
CA LEU A 194 5.20 -9.67 4.17
C LEU A 194 4.25 -8.64 3.56
N ALA A 195 3.06 -8.47 4.15
CA ALA A 195 2.10 -7.42 3.83
C ALA A 195 1.56 -6.79 5.13
N GLY A 196 1.15 -5.52 5.08
CA GLY A 196 0.59 -4.84 6.25
C GLY A 196 -0.34 -3.69 5.90
N GLY A 197 -1.22 -3.36 6.84
CA GLY A 197 -2.18 -2.25 6.77
C GLY A 197 -3.17 -2.32 7.94
N ALA A 198 -3.75 -1.17 8.35
CA ALA A 198 -4.69 -1.04 9.48
C ALA A 198 -4.27 -1.67 10.83
N GLY A 199 -2.99 -2.05 10.98
CA GLY A 199 -2.43 -2.73 12.14
C GLY A 199 -2.27 -4.25 11.97
N ALA A 200 -2.82 -4.85 10.91
CA ALA A 200 -2.57 -6.26 10.60
C ALA A 200 -1.18 -6.44 9.96
N LEU A 201 -0.51 -7.52 10.35
CA LEU A 201 0.68 -8.04 9.70
C LEU A 201 0.34 -9.41 9.11
N LEU A 202 0.64 -9.56 7.82
CA LEU A 202 0.43 -10.77 7.06
C LEU A 202 1.77 -11.29 6.54
N ALA A 203 1.89 -12.61 6.46
CA ALA A 203 3.03 -13.29 5.89
C ALA A 203 2.55 -14.44 5.00
N THR A 204 3.26 -14.71 3.92
CA THR A 204 3.03 -15.92 3.12
C THR A 204 3.97 -17.03 3.52
N ASN A 205 3.48 -18.27 3.49
CA ASN A 205 4.32 -19.44 3.60
C ASN A 205 5.25 -19.51 2.36
N PRO A 206 6.57 -19.66 2.55
CA PRO A 206 7.52 -19.62 1.42
C PRO A 206 7.37 -20.81 0.46
N ASN A 207 6.74 -21.91 0.89
CA ASN A 207 6.59 -23.13 0.09
C ASN A 207 5.21 -23.21 -0.57
N SER A 208 4.14 -23.00 0.21
CA SER A 208 2.76 -23.13 -0.29
C SER A 208 2.16 -21.84 -0.83
N GLY A 209 2.70 -20.68 -0.44
CA GLY A 209 2.12 -19.37 -0.72
C GLY A 209 0.87 -19.04 0.12
N ASP A 210 0.45 -19.95 1.02
CA ASP A 210 -0.65 -19.72 1.96
C ASP A 210 -0.40 -18.45 2.79
N ILE A 211 -1.45 -17.70 3.08
CA ILE A 211 -1.37 -16.48 3.88
C ILE A 211 -1.72 -16.73 5.34
N PHE A 212 -0.91 -16.14 6.20
CA PHE A 212 -1.03 -16.17 7.65
C PHE A 212 -1.14 -14.75 8.19
N ARG A 213 -1.91 -14.59 9.27
CA ARG A 213 -2.03 -13.34 10.03
C ARG A 213 -1.39 -13.51 11.40
N TRP A 214 -0.53 -12.57 11.77
CA TRP A 214 0.05 -12.52 13.11
C TRP A 214 -1.03 -12.22 14.15
N SER A 215 -0.96 -12.86 15.31
CA SER A 215 -1.90 -12.66 16.42
C SER A 215 -1.89 -11.22 16.97
N GLY A 216 -0.77 -10.52 16.79
CA GLY A 216 -0.49 -9.23 17.42
C GLY A 216 0.39 -9.35 18.67
N THR A 217 0.68 -10.57 19.15
CA THR A 217 1.48 -10.82 20.35
C THR A 217 2.30 -12.10 20.24
N GLY A 218 3.53 -12.05 20.75
CA GLY A 218 4.43 -13.21 20.75
C GLY A 218 4.67 -13.75 19.33
N THR A 219 4.64 -15.08 19.19
CA THR A 219 5.05 -15.78 17.97
C THR A 219 3.91 -16.51 17.25
N ASP A 220 2.67 -16.18 17.57
CA ASP A 220 1.50 -16.91 17.07
C ASP A 220 0.99 -16.36 15.74
N TRP A 221 0.74 -17.26 14.79
CA TRP A 221 0.23 -16.95 13.46
C TRP A 221 -0.90 -17.90 13.10
N TYR A 222 -1.95 -17.36 12.47
CA TYR A 222 -3.12 -18.14 12.05
C TYR A 222 -3.19 -18.15 10.54
N LYS A 223 -3.33 -19.35 9.94
CA LYS A 223 -3.60 -19.47 8.51
C LYS A 223 -4.97 -18.86 8.22
N ILE A 224 -5.04 -17.94 7.28
CA ILE A 224 -6.30 -17.30 6.87
C ILE A 224 -6.70 -17.63 5.43
N GLY A 225 -5.82 -18.24 4.62
CA GLY A 225 -6.17 -18.69 3.26
C GLY A 225 -4.96 -18.77 2.34
N GLY A 226 -5.15 -18.40 1.07
CA GLY A 226 -4.12 -18.39 0.03
C GLY A 226 -4.10 -19.67 -0.83
N PRO A 227 -3.18 -19.76 -1.80
CA PRO A 227 -2.14 -18.78 -2.15
C PRO A 227 -2.66 -17.55 -2.90
N GLY A 228 -1.86 -16.48 -2.94
CA GLY A 228 -2.17 -15.25 -3.69
C GLY A 228 -0.92 -14.58 -4.26
N ALA A 229 -1.09 -13.85 -5.36
CA ALA A 229 -0.05 -13.04 -5.98
C ALA A 229 0.20 -11.73 -5.23
N ASP A 230 -0.83 -11.21 -4.54
CA ASP A 230 -0.75 -9.95 -3.80
C ASP A 230 -1.83 -9.91 -2.71
N PHE A 231 -1.57 -9.15 -1.65
CA PHE A 231 -2.47 -8.95 -0.52
C PHE A 231 -2.42 -7.50 -0.04
N ARG A 232 -3.59 -6.94 0.30
CA ARG A 232 -3.75 -5.58 0.81
C ARG A 232 -4.66 -5.62 2.03
N VAL A 233 -4.33 -4.81 3.03
CA VAL A 233 -5.20 -4.63 4.20
C VAL A 233 -5.72 -3.20 4.19
N ALA A 234 -7.04 -3.05 4.10
CA ALA A 234 -7.69 -1.76 4.10
C ALA A 234 -7.85 -1.20 5.52
N ALA A 235 -8.11 0.10 5.68
CA ALA A 235 -8.23 0.78 6.98
C ALA A 235 -9.25 0.13 7.94
N ASN A 236 -10.25 -0.56 7.41
CA ASN A 236 -11.27 -1.28 8.19
C ASN A 236 -10.91 -2.74 8.51
N ASN A 237 -9.64 -3.14 8.39
CA ASN A 237 -9.12 -4.49 8.60
C ASN A 237 -9.61 -5.56 7.62
N ARG A 238 -10.32 -5.20 6.54
CA ARG A 238 -10.57 -6.14 5.44
C ARG A 238 -9.27 -6.47 4.73
N ILE A 239 -9.09 -7.75 4.45
CA ILE A 239 -7.95 -8.25 3.69
C ILE A 239 -8.44 -8.57 2.28
N PHE A 240 -7.76 -8.02 1.29
CA PHE A 240 -8.00 -8.30 -0.12
C PHE A 240 -6.83 -9.10 -0.68
N GLY A 241 -7.14 -10.08 -1.52
CA GLY A 241 -6.16 -10.97 -2.14
C GLY A 241 -6.38 -11.07 -3.64
N LEU A 242 -5.28 -11.03 -4.39
CA LEU A 242 -5.25 -11.32 -5.82
C LEU A 242 -4.81 -12.77 -6.02
N THR A 243 -5.55 -13.57 -6.79
CA THR A 243 -5.17 -14.97 -7.03
C THR A 243 -3.80 -15.07 -7.73
N PRO A 244 -3.09 -16.21 -7.61
CA PRO A 244 -1.75 -16.36 -8.20
C PRO A 244 -1.71 -16.09 -9.71
N ASN A 245 -2.74 -16.52 -10.43
CA ASN A 245 -2.94 -16.30 -11.86
C ASN A 245 -3.61 -14.95 -12.20
N LYS A 246 -3.85 -14.09 -11.18
CA LYS A 246 -4.48 -12.77 -11.31
C LYS A 246 -5.90 -12.74 -11.89
N SER A 247 -6.57 -13.90 -11.94
CA SER A 247 -7.92 -14.02 -12.49
C SER A 247 -9.02 -13.57 -11.52
N GLY A 248 -8.75 -13.51 -10.22
CA GLY A 248 -9.75 -13.20 -9.20
C GLY A 248 -9.23 -12.29 -8.10
N VAL A 249 -10.09 -11.39 -7.64
CA VAL A 249 -9.90 -10.58 -6.44
C VAL A 249 -10.86 -11.12 -5.36
N TRP A 250 -10.33 -11.37 -4.18
CA TRP A 250 -11.06 -11.96 -3.06
C TRP A 250 -10.94 -11.08 -1.82
N MET A 251 -11.96 -11.12 -0.97
CA MET A 251 -12.02 -10.38 0.29
C MET A 251 -12.20 -11.34 1.46
N HIS A 252 -11.50 -11.09 2.56
CA HIS A 252 -11.63 -11.78 3.83
C HIS A 252 -11.88 -10.78 4.95
N SER A 253 -12.97 -10.96 5.69
CA SER A 253 -13.26 -10.24 6.93
C SER A 253 -12.97 -11.13 8.14
N SER A 254 -12.87 -10.54 9.34
CA SER A 254 -12.57 -11.30 10.56
C SER A 254 -13.56 -12.45 10.80
N GLY A 255 -13.06 -13.68 10.84
CA GLY A 255 -13.86 -14.89 11.10
C GLY A 255 -14.70 -15.38 9.91
N GLU A 256 -14.59 -14.74 8.74
CA GLU A 256 -15.32 -15.12 7.53
C GLU A 256 -14.43 -15.90 6.54
N THR A 257 -15.04 -16.72 5.69
CA THR A 257 -14.34 -17.30 4.54
C THR A 257 -14.06 -16.23 3.49
N TRP A 258 -13.06 -16.47 2.63
CA TRP A 258 -12.83 -15.61 1.47
C TRP A 258 -14.04 -15.59 0.54
N VAL A 259 -14.46 -14.39 0.13
CA VAL A 259 -15.53 -14.16 -0.85
C VAL A 259 -14.94 -13.54 -2.10
N ASN A 260 -15.33 -14.02 -3.28
CA ASN A 260 -14.91 -13.42 -4.54
C ASN A 260 -15.60 -12.06 -4.70
N VAL A 261 -14.81 -11.02 -4.96
CA VAL A 261 -15.29 -9.65 -5.16
C VAL A 261 -15.01 -9.13 -6.57
N GLY A 262 -14.46 -9.96 -7.46
CA GLY A 262 -14.25 -9.61 -8.87
C GLY A 262 -12.98 -10.22 -9.47
N GLY A 263 -12.41 -9.52 -10.44
CA GLY A 263 -11.27 -9.94 -11.26
C GLY A 263 -11.65 -10.05 -12.75
N PRO A 264 -10.67 -10.16 -13.65
CA PRO A 264 -9.22 -10.18 -13.41
C PRO A 264 -8.64 -8.78 -13.09
N ALA A 265 -7.47 -8.74 -12.44
CA ALA A 265 -6.78 -7.49 -12.12
C ALA A 265 -5.26 -7.64 -12.17
N ALA A 266 -4.53 -6.64 -12.67
CA ALA A 266 -3.07 -6.65 -12.69
C ALA A 266 -2.46 -6.40 -11.30
N ALA A 267 -3.12 -5.55 -10.50
CA ALA A 267 -2.72 -5.13 -9.16
C ALA A 267 -3.93 -4.63 -8.36
N ILE A 268 -3.80 -4.63 -7.04
CA ILE A 268 -4.80 -4.09 -6.09
C ILE A 268 -4.16 -3.10 -5.12
N ALA A 269 -4.92 -2.11 -4.68
CA ALA A 269 -4.52 -1.13 -3.67
C ALA A 269 -5.74 -0.77 -2.79
N ALA A 270 -5.54 -0.65 -1.47
CA ALA A 270 -6.63 -0.43 -0.52
C ALA A 270 -6.40 0.83 0.33
N VAL A 271 -7.49 1.48 0.74
CA VAL A 271 -7.51 2.64 1.65
C VAL A 271 -7.90 2.21 3.06
#